data_AF-A0AAD9JQL2-F1
#
_entry.id   AF-A0AAD9JQL2-F1
#
_cell.length_a   1.000
_cell.length_b   1.000
_cell.length_c   1.000
_cell.angle_alpha   90.00
_cell.angle_beta   90.00
_cell.angle_gamma   90.00
#
_symmetry.space_group_name_H-M   'P 1'
#
loop_
_entity.id
_entity.type
_entity.pdbx_description
1 polymer ?
#
loop_
_entity_poly.entity_id
_entity_poly.type
_entity_poly.pdbx_seq_one_letter_code
_entity_poly.pdbx_strand_id
1 'polypeptide(L)'
;MHDWATFLSSFFKKVQGIKSHHHFYAGMTGVAMRDFCDTASSYHDLLKGDAPELCPATMPLEIKGLDMKRQWYLYHSICEYVSTEKQDLVCPLPEVSVRLLSPPHHVNVPALRLVEDEVADEERTENNQTGLGYSVC
;
A
#
# COMPACT_ATOMS: atom_id res chain seq x y z
N MET A 1 -17.61 9.32 9.71
CA MET A 1 -17.25 8.36 8.64
C MET A 1 -18.11 8.71 7.46
N HIS A 2 -17.48 9.05 6.33
CA HIS A 2 -18.20 9.54 5.15
C HIS A 2 -18.94 8.38 4.49
N ASP A 3 -20.26 8.47 4.45
CA ASP A 3 -21.13 7.39 3.99
C ASP A 3 -21.43 7.53 2.50
N TRP A 4 -20.43 7.19 1.68
CA TRP A 4 -20.56 7.11 0.23
C TRP A 4 -21.68 6.15 -0.20
N ALA A 5 -21.96 5.11 0.58
CA ALA A 5 -23.04 4.18 0.26
C ALA A 5 -24.41 4.87 0.37
N THR A 6 -24.65 5.61 1.45
CA THR A 6 -25.89 6.40 1.59
C THR A 6 -25.94 7.53 0.56
N PHE A 7 -24.86 8.26 0.34
CA PHE A 7 -24.81 9.32 -0.67
C PHE A 7 -25.13 8.80 -2.07
N LEU A 8 -24.48 7.73 -2.53
CA LEU A 8 -24.73 7.16 -3.86
C LEU A 8 -26.11 6.50 -3.96
N SER A 9 -26.69 6.05 -2.85
CA SER A 9 -28.00 5.41 -2.85
C SER A 9 -29.14 6.33 -3.26
N SER A 10 -29.00 7.67 -3.15
CA SER A 10 -30.02 8.59 -3.64
C SER A 10 -30.10 8.61 -5.17
N PHE A 11 -28.97 8.37 -5.85
CA PHE A 11 -28.84 8.47 -7.30
C PHE A 11 -28.95 7.13 -8.01
N PHE A 12 -28.43 6.06 -7.39
CA PHE A 12 -28.28 4.76 -8.03
C PHE A 12 -29.11 3.64 -7.39
N LYS A 13 -29.58 2.72 -8.22
CA LYS A 13 -30.22 1.45 -7.83
C LYS A 13 -29.15 0.45 -7.42
N LYS A 14 -29.47 -0.41 -6.45
CA LYS A 14 -28.61 -1.54 -6.10
C LYS A 14 -28.76 -2.65 -7.14
N VAL A 15 -27.64 -3.19 -7.60
CA VAL A 15 -27.61 -4.42 -8.39
C VAL A 15 -27.99 -5.60 -7.49
N GLN A 16 -29.12 -6.25 -7.79
CA GLN A 16 -29.51 -7.47 -7.11
C GLN A 16 -28.67 -8.64 -7.62
N GLY A 17 -28.32 -9.57 -6.74
CA GLY A 17 -27.58 -10.77 -7.16
C GLY A 17 -26.19 -10.49 -7.73
N ILE A 18 -25.53 -9.36 -7.41
CA ILE A 18 -24.22 -9.03 -8.00
C ILE A 18 -23.17 -10.15 -7.87
N LYS A 19 -23.30 -11.04 -6.87
CA LYS A 19 -22.39 -12.18 -6.67
C LYS A 19 -22.64 -13.38 -7.61
N SER A 20 -23.79 -13.47 -8.27
CA SER A 20 -24.08 -14.55 -9.23
C SER A 20 -23.56 -14.25 -10.64
N HIS A 21 -23.19 -13.00 -10.92
CA HIS A 21 -22.64 -12.58 -12.19
C HIS A 21 -21.11 -12.61 -12.14
N HIS A 22 -20.46 -13.11 -13.19
CA HIS A 22 -19.00 -13.18 -13.29
C HIS A 22 -18.39 -12.10 -14.18
N HIS A 23 -19.16 -11.57 -15.14
CA HIS A 23 -18.67 -10.56 -16.07
C HIS A 23 -19.52 -9.30 -15.97
N PHE A 24 -18.83 -8.15 -15.91
CA PHE A 24 -19.43 -6.82 -15.81
C PHE A 24 -18.82 -5.90 -16.87
N TYR A 25 -19.67 -5.15 -17.55
CA TYR A 25 -19.25 -4.10 -18.48
C TYR A 25 -19.97 -2.81 -18.10
N ALA A 26 -19.20 -1.81 -17.67
CA ALA A 26 -19.74 -0.50 -17.35
C ALA A 26 -20.19 0.21 -18.64
N GLY A 27 -21.46 0.60 -18.68
CA GLY A 27 -22.02 1.49 -19.69
C GLY A 27 -22.19 2.90 -19.15
N MET A 28 -22.83 3.76 -19.93
CA MET A 28 -23.00 5.18 -19.58
C MET A 28 -23.98 5.39 -18.40
N THR A 29 -25.07 4.63 -18.35
CA THR A 29 -26.11 4.76 -17.30
C THR A 29 -26.17 3.56 -16.36
N GLY A 30 -25.43 2.50 -16.65
CA GLY A 30 -25.58 1.25 -15.94
C GLY A 30 -24.52 0.22 -16.29
N VAL A 31 -24.87 -1.05 -16.12
CA VAL A 31 -23.92 -2.15 -16.26
C VAL A 31 -24.55 -3.31 -17.02
N ALA A 32 -23.82 -3.86 -17.99
CA ALA A 32 -24.15 -5.14 -18.59
C ALA A 32 -23.50 -6.27 -17.79
N MET A 33 -24.27 -7.31 -17.48
CA MET A 33 -23.86 -8.43 -16.64
C MET A 33 -24.08 -9.78 -17.34
N ARG A 34 -23.19 -10.73 -17.10
CA ARG A 34 -23.31 -12.14 -17.53
C ARG A 34 -22.97 -13.08 -16.38
N ASP A 35 -23.66 -14.21 -16.33
CA ASP A 35 -23.39 -15.27 -15.35
C ASP A 35 -22.13 -16.04 -15.73
N PHE A 36 -21.98 -16.38 -17.00
CA PHE A 36 -20.80 -17.05 -17.56
C PHE A 36 -20.39 -16.42 -18.90
N CYS A 37 -19.20 -16.75 -19.41
CA CYS A 37 -18.63 -16.11 -20.60
C CYS A 37 -19.46 -16.33 -21.88
N ASP A 38 -20.17 -17.45 -21.95
CA ASP A 38 -21.03 -17.93 -23.04
C ASP A 38 -22.50 -17.53 -22.88
N THR A 39 -22.89 -17.00 -21.71
CA THR A 39 -24.26 -16.54 -21.48
C THR A 39 -24.53 -15.16 -22.10
N ALA A 40 -25.80 -14.92 -22.44
CA ALA A 40 -26.24 -13.62 -22.93
C ALA A 40 -26.07 -12.54 -21.86
N SER A 41 -25.71 -11.32 -22.29
CA SER A 41 -25.65 -10.17 -21.39
C SER A 41 -27.03 -9.59 -21.12
N SER A 42 -27.29 -9.27 -19.85
CA SER A 42 -28.42 -8.43 -19.45
C SER A 42 -27.91 -7.04 -19.06
N TYR A 43 -28.54 -5.98 -19.59
CA TYR A 43 -28.20 -4.60 -19.23
C TYR A 43 -29.13 -4.10 -18.12
N HIS A 44 -28.53 -3.52 -17.08
CA HIS A 44 -29.23 -2.98 -15.94
C HIS A 44 -28.92 -1.50 -15.82
N ASP A 45 -29.93 -0.65 -16.06
CA ASP A 45 -29.82 0.79 -15.82
C ASP A 45 -29.82 1.07 -14.32
N LEU A 46 -28.75 1.70 -13.85
CA LEU A 46 -28.54 1.98 -12.43
C LEU A 46 -29.10 3.33 -12.02
N LEU A 47 -29.35 4.27 -12.93
CA LEU A 47 -29.87 5.58 -12.57
C LEU A 47 -31.32 5.48 -12.09
N LYS A 48 -31.65 6.20 -11.01
CA LYS A 48 -33.03 6.34 -10.50
C LYS A 48 -33.83 7.41 -11.24
N GLY A 49 -33.17 8.27 -12.00
CA GLY A 49 -33.75 9.36 -12.78
C GLY A 49 -32.70 9.94 -13.71
N ASP A 50 -32.77 11.25 -13.98
CA ASP A 50 -31.75 11.93 -14.76
C ASP A 50 -30.38 11.91 -14.05
N ALA A 51 -29.32 12.03 -14.84
CA ALA A 51 -27.96 12.09 -14.31
C ALA A 51 -27.85 13.27 -13.33
N PRO A 52 -27.42 13.02 -12.08
CA PRO A 52 -27.33 14.08 -11.09
C PRO A 52 -26.23 15.07 -11.47
N GLU A 53 -26.52 16.36 -11.31
CA GLU A 53 -25.47 17.37 -11.30
C GLU A 53 -24.72 17.28 -9.97
N LEU A 54 -23.59 16.57 -9.98
CA LEU A 54 -22.78 16.35 -8.78
C LEU A 54 -21.96 17.61 -8.49
N CYS A 55 -22.36 18.36 -7.46
CA CYS A 55 -21.57 19.47 -6.93
C CYS A 55 -20.46 18.95 -6.00
N PRO A 56 -19.18 19.32 -6.20
CA PRO A 56 -18.09 18.89 -5.32
C PRO A 56 -18.29 19.25 -3.84
N ALA A 57 -19.05 20.31 -3.55
CA ALA A 57 -19.36 20.74 -2.19
C ALA A 57 -20.36 19.81 -1.46
N THR A 58 -21.15 19.01 -2.19
CA THR A 58 -22.16 18.11 -1.60
C THR A 58 -21.69 16.65 -1.54
N MET A 59 -20.55 16.34 -2.17
CA MET A 59 -19.95 15.01 -2.09
C MET A 59 -19.37 14.76 -0.70
N PRO A 60 -19.48 13.53 -0.16
CA PRO A 60 -18.83 13.18 1.09
C PRO A 60 -17.31 13.42 0.97
N LEU A 61 -16.79 14.42 1.65
CA LEU A 61 -15.35 14.71 1.64
C LEU A 61 -14.56 13.57 2.31
N GLU A 62 -13.33 13.35 1.87
CA GLU A 62 -12.34 12.46 2.48
C GLU A 62 -12.53 10.94 2.26
N ILE A 63 -11.87 10.45 1.21
CA ILE A 63 -11.44 9.06 1.14
C ILE A 63 -10.25 8.94 2.09
N LYS A 64 -10.41 8.24 3.22
CA LYS A 64 -9.28 7.89 4.07
C LYS A 64 -8.27 7.13 3.22
N GLY A 65 -7.03 7.59 3.21
CA GLY A 65 -5.93 6.88 2.58
C GLY A 65 -5.74 5.48 3.18
N LEU A 66 -4.82 4.71 2.57
CA LEU A 66 -4.43 3.42 3.10
C LEU A 66 -3.85 3.56 4.50
N ASP A 67 -4.14 2.61 5.38
CA ASP A 67 -3.45 2.53 6.67
C ASP A 67 -1.95 2.20 6.47
N MET A 68 -1.14 2.49 7.49
CA MET A 68 0.31 2.31 7.42
C MET A 68 0.73 0.87 7.11
N LYS A 69 -0.01 -0.11 7.64
CA LYS A 69 0.26 -1.53 7.37
C LYS A 69 0.08 -1.85 5.89
N ARG A 70 -0.97 -1.33 5.26
CA ARG A 70 -1.25 -1.50 3.83
C ARG A 70 -0.26 -0.75 2.96
N GLN A 71 0.16 0.45 3.36
CA GLN A 71 1.22 1.19 2.64
C GLN A 71 2.52 0.37 2.60
N TRP A 72 2.96 -0.16 3.74
CA TRP A 72 4.14 -1.02 3.81
C TRP A 72 3.99 -2.33 3.03
N TYR A 73 2.81 -2.94 3.05
CA TYR A 73 2.53 -4.13 2.25
C TYR A 73 2.67 -3.84 0.75
N LEU A 74 2.14 -2.72 0.27
CA LEU A 74 2.31 -2.33 -1.13
C LEU A 74 3.79 -2.12 -1.47
N TYR A 75 4.52 -1.38 -0.64
CA TYR A 75 5.94 -1.10 -0.87
C TYR A 75 6.81 -2.37 -0.88
N HIS A 76 6.68 -3.24 0.14
CA HIS A 76 7.55 -4.41 0.27
C HIS A 76 7.12 -5.62 -0.56
N SER A 77 5.82 -5.85 -0.72
CA SER A 77 5.29 -7.09 -1.28
C SER A 77 4.73 -6.94 -2.69
N ILE A 78 4.35 -5.73 -3.11
CA ILE A 78 3.73 -5.51 -4.42
C ILE A 78 4.67 -4.79 -5.40
N CYS A 79 5.55 -3.91 -4.92
CA CYS A 79 6.40 -3.06 -5.75
C CYS A 79 7.23 -3.83 -6.80
N GLU A 80 7.73 -5.03 -6.47
CA GLU A 80 8.50 -5.87 -7.39
C GLU A 80 7.70 -6.35 -8.62
N TYR A 81 6.37 -6.40 -8.51
CA TYR A 81 5.46 -6.78 -9.60
C TYR A 81 4.96 -5.59 -10.41
N VAL A 82 5.33 -4.36 -10.03
CA VAL A 82 4.95 -3.13 -10.72
C VAL A 82 6.08 -2.73 -11.68
N SER A 83 5.70 -2.31 -12.90
CA SER A 83 6.63 -1.75 -13.88
C SER A 83 7.44 -0.62 -13.26
N THR A 84 8.77 -0.61 -13.49
CA THR A 84 9.70 0.35 -12.86
C THR A 84 9.25 1.81 -12.98
N GLU A 85 8.70 2.21 -14.14
CA GLU A 85 8.20 3.57 -14.40
C GLU A 85 7.01 4.00 -13.52
N LYS A 86 6.34 3.05 -12.85
CA LYS A 86 5.11 3.29 -12.06
C LYS A 86 5.26 2.93 -10.60
N GLN A 87 6.43 2.47 -10.16
CA GLN A 87 6.63 2.02 -8.77
C GLN A 87 6.34 3.14 -7.77
N ASP A 88 6.85 4.34 -8.00
CA ASP A 88 6.61 5.50 -7.12
C ASP A 88 5.14 5.97 -7.11
N LEU A 89 4.38 5.67 -8.17
CA LEU A 89 2.96 6.02 -8.26
C LEU A 89 2.08 5.02 -7.51
N VAL A 90 2.36 3.72 -7.68
CA VAL A 90 1.48 2.64 -7.21
C VAL A 90 1.90 2.11 -5.84
N CYS A 91 3.20 2.08 -5.56
CA CYS A 91 3.81 1.55 -4.34
C CYS A 91 4.85 2.53 -3.78
N PRO A 92 4.48 3.79 -3.50
CA PRO A 92 5.42 4.76 -2.94
C PRO A 92 5.96 4.29 -1.59
N LEU A 93 7.16 4.76 -1.27
CA LEU A 93 7.70 4.61 0.08
C LEU A 93 6.76 5.33 1.09
N PRO A 94 6.29 4.67 2.15
CA PRO A 94 5.37 5.27 3.11
C PRO A 94 5.98 6.51 3.82
N GLU A 95 5.23 7.61 3.91
CA GLU A 95 5.72 8.93 4.39
C GLU A 95 6.25 8.96 5.83
N VAL A 96 5.90 7.97 6.67
CA VAL A 96 6.43 7.88 8.04
C VAL A 96 7.94 7.65 8.05
N SER A 97 8.51 7.13 6.96
CA SER A 97 9.97 7.02 6.80
C SER A 97 10.66 8.38 6.61
N VAL A 98 10.04 9.33 5.91
CA VAL A 98 10.70 10.59 5.50
C VAL A 98 10.77 11.60 6.65
N ARG A 99 9.74 11.65 7.52
CA ARG A 99 9.73 12.58 8.67
C ARG A 99 10.59 12.11 9.85
N LEU A 100 10.88 10.81 9.95
CA LEU A 100 11.77 10.26 10.99
C LEU A 100 13.25 10.25 10.58
N LEU A 101 13.54 10.39 9.28
CA LEU A 101 14.90 10.43 8.73
C LEU A 101 15.37 11.84 8.36
N SER A 102 14.52 12.86 8.48
CA SER A 102 14.92 14.25 8.33
C SER A 102 15.50 14.74 9.66
N PRO A 103 16.80 15.12 9.74
CA PRO A 103 17.33 15.73 10.96
C PRO A 103 16.55 17.01 11.26
N PRO A 104 16.15 17.27 12.51
CA PRO A 104 15.55 18.57 12.85
C PRO A 104 16.58 19.66 12.53
N HIS A 105 16.16 20.63 11.71
CA HIS A 105 16.95 21.81 11.41
C HIS A 105 17.49 22.44 12.71
N HIS A 106 18.81 22.54 12.77
CA HIS A 106 19.67 23.23 13.74
C HIS A 106 18.95 23.87 14.95
N VAL A 107 18.76 23.08 16.01
CA VAL A 107 18.79 23.63 17.37
C VAL A 107 20.19 23.38 17.90
N ASN A 108 20.86 24.44 18.32
CA ASN A 108 22.21 24.43 18.86
C ASN A 108 22.31 23.48 20.07
N VAL A 109 23.02 22.36 19.93
CA VAL A 109 23.32 21.42 21.03
C VAL A 109 24.82 21.54 21.33
N PRO A 110 25.23 21.83 22.57
CA PRO A 110 26.64 21.83 22.94
C PRO A 110 27.19 20.40 22.90
N ALA A 111 28.40 20.26 22.35
CA ALA A 111 29.07 18.99 22.10
C ALA A 111 29.10 18.10 23.36
N LEU A 112 28.34 17.01 23.33
CA LEU A 112 28.51 15.90 24.25
C LEU A 112 29.66 15.03 23.73
N ARG A 113 30.74 14.99 24.50
CA ARG A 113 31.92 14.16 24.27
C ARG A 113 31.51 12.70 24.17
N LEU A 114 32.00 12.02 23.14
CA LEU A 114 31.98 10.56 23.05
C LEU A 114 32.81 10.03 24.21
N VAL A 115 32.17 9.21 25.06
CA VAL A 115 32.88 8.35 26.01
C VAL A 115 33.14 7.07 25.24
N GLU A 116 34.39 6.85 24.86
CA GLU A 116 34.84 5.57 24.32
C GLU A 116 35.00 4.63 25.52
N ASP A 117 34.18 3.59 25.59
CA ASP A 117 34.35 2.53 26.59
C ASP A 117 35.59 1.71 26.22
N GLU A 118 36.70 1.98 26.90
CA GLU A 118 37.82 1.06 27.03
C GLU A 118 37.35 -0.22 27.74
N VAL A 119 37.48 -1.37 27.08
CA VAL A 119 37.55 -2.67 27.76
C VAL A 119 38.89 -3.28 27.38
N ALA A 120 39.85 -3.16 28.31
CA ALA A 120 41.14 -3.82 28.23
C ALA A 120 41.10 -5.21 28.89
N ASP A 121 41.68 -6.15 28.15
CA ASP A 121 42.38 -7.41 28.47
C ASP A 121 42.39 -7.98 29.90
N GLU A 122 42.29 -9.32 29.98
CA GLU A 122 43.45 -10.10 30.47
C GLU A 122 43.36 -11.62 30.17
N GLU A 123 44.41 -12.08 29.48
CA GLU A 123 45.15 -13.35 29.54
C GLU A 123 44.47 -14.74 29.53
N ARG A 124 44.85 -15.54 28.51
CA ARG A 124 45.59 -16.78 28.78
C ARG A 124 46.51 -17.16 27.62
N THR A 125 47.80 -17.02 27.87
CA THR A 125 48.91 -17.53 27.06
C THR A 125 49.11 -19.04 27.23
N GLU A 126 49.82 -19.60 26.24
CA GLU A 126 50.65 -20.82 26.24
C GLU A 126 50.20 -22.05 25.44
N ASN A 127 50.95 -22.25 24.34
CA ASN A 127 51.65 -23.47 23.92
C ASN A 127 50.83 -24.63 23.29
N ASN A 128 50.96 -24.87 21.98
CA ASN A 128 52.12 -25.60 21.44
C ASN A 128 52.05 -25.89 19.93
N GLN A 129 53.26 -25.88 19.38
CA GLN A 129 53.76 -26.27 18.06
C GLN A 129 53.39 -27.69 17.60
N THR A 130 53.05 -27.83 16.31
CA THR A 130 53.31 -28.91 15.31
C THR A 130 52.11 -28.96 14.36
N GLY A 131 52.21 -28.71 13.06
CA GLY A 131 53.03 -29.43 12.09
C GLY A 131 52.10 -30.32 11.25
N LEU A 132 52.28 -30.25 9.92
CA LEU A 132 51.71 -31.12 8.87
C LEU A 132 50.40 -30.63 8.22
N GLY A 133 50.58 -30.01 7.06
CA GLY A 133 49.58 -30.06 6.01
C GLY A 133 49.51 -31.45 5.39
N TYR A 134 48.33 -31.78 4.85
CA TYR A 134 48.19 -32.78 3.79
C TYR A 134 47.10 -32.35 2.82
N SER A 135 47.44 -32.54 1.55
CA SER A 135 46.62 -32.49 0.35
C SER A 135 46.06 -33.89 0.05
N VAL A 136 45.08 -33.95 -0.87
CA VAL A 136 44.51 -35.12 -1.57
C VAL A 136 43.48 -35.89 -0.71
N CYS A 137 42.24 -36.13 -1.13
CA CYS A 137 41.73 -36.62 -2.43
C CYS A 137 40.54 -35.83 -2.99
#